data_AF-A0A9P5PKE4-F1
#
_entry.id   AF-A0A9P5PKE4-F1
#
_cell.length_a   1.000
_cell.length_b   1.000
_cell.length_c   1.000
_cell.angle_alpha   90.00
_cell.angle_beta   90.00
_cell.angle_gamma   90.00
#
_symmetry.space_group_name_H-M   'P 1'
#
loop_
_entity.id
_entity.type
_entity.pdbx_description
1 polymer ?
#
loop_
_entity_poly.entity_id
_entity_poly.type
_entity_poly.pdbx_seq_one_letter_code
_entity_poly.pdbx_strand_id
1 'polypeptide(L)'
;MGPHQYCEPIVNVHIVTSGSSPRDFPNHRPYRFFSNSVYHSGSTSPSPDHPRTIPKPRGEPYRRGRGGYNLDEAANWTVEQSKEIKKYIKHVVEADLDCTLSFTKQPSNSIDSIREAALLKFPWLLSYTDLWVVNDLIRCRLQLRQAALKKRENTLLAAETRARASRKAALVAAAANLE
;
A
#
# COMPACT_ATOMS: atom_id res chain seq x y z
N MET A 1 8.00 -15.58 53.85
CA MET A 1 6.56 -15.29 53.78
C MET A 1 6.36 -13.83 54.12
N GLY A 2 5.92 -13.04 53.13
CA GLY A 2 5.63 -11.61 53.24
C GLY A 2 5.04 -11.17 51.90
N PRO A 3 3.86 -10.51 51.86
CA PRO A 3 2.99 -10.52 50.69
C PRO A 3 3.37 -9.50 49.61
N HIS A 4 3.04 -9.89 48.38
CA HIS A 4 2.77 -9.06 47.22
C HIS A 4 2.11 -7.73 47.58
N GLN A 5 2.67 -6.62 47.08
CA GLN A 5 1.87 -5.44 46.75
C GLN A 5 2.18 -5.02 45.31
N TYR A 6 1.18 -5.23 44.46
CA TYR A 6 1.03 -4.62 43.16
C TYR A 6 0.85 -3.10 43.34
N CYS A 7 1.65 -2.30 42.64
CA CYS A 7 1.35 -0.89 42.37
C CYS A 7 0.93 -0.77 40.90
N GLU A 8 -0.35 -0.50 40.67
CA GLU A 8 -0.87 -0.02 39.39
C GLU A 8 -0.71 1.52 39.28
N PRO A 9 -0.70 2.07 38.05
CA PRO A 9 -0.33 3.47 37.78
C PRO A 9 -1.50 4.45 37.93
N ILE A 10 -1.23 5.59 38.57
CA ILE A 10 -2.11 6.77 38.53
C ILE A 10 -1.77 7.58 37.28
N VAL A 11 -2.61 7.48 36.25
CA VAL A 11 -2.62 8.42 35.12
C VAL A 11 -3.49 9.62 35.48
N ASN A 12 -2.84 10.74 35.82
CA ASN A 12 -3.50 12.04 35.91
C ASN A 12 -3.87 12.52 34.50
N VAL A 13 -5.16 12.48 34.19
CA VAL A 13 -5.72 13.14 33.00
C VAL A 13 -6.05 14.58 33.37
N HIS A 14 -5.13 15.51 33.06
CA HIS A 14 -5.46 16.92 32.94
C HIS A 14 -5.81 17.21 31.48
N ILE A 15 -7.09 17.44 31.20
CA ILE A 15 -7.52 18.08 29.95
C ILE A 15 -7.97 19.48 30.30
N VAL A 16 -7.13 20.45 29.96
CA VAL A 16 -7.48 21.86 29.86
C VAL A 16 -7.26 22.23 28.40
N THR A 17 -8.30 22.71 27.72
CA THR A 17 -8.22 23.74 26.67
C THR A 17 -9.64 24.16 26.25
N SER A 18 -10.09 25.25 26.86
CA SER A 18 -10.70 26.44 26.22
C SER A 18 -11.22 26.32 24.78
N GLY A 19 -12.50 26.68 24.61
CA GLY A 19 -13.12 26.94 23.31
C GLY A 19 -12.76 28.29 22.69
N SER A 20 -12.99 28.40 21.38
CA SER A 20 -13.22 29.60 20.55
C SER A 20 -13.43 29.13 19.10
N SER A 21 -14.66 29.05 18.61
CA SER A 21 -15.37 30.04 17.76
C SER A 21 -14.92 30.07 16.27
N PRO A 22 -15.87 30.10 15.30
CA PRO A 22 -15.64 29.83 13.89
C PRO A 22 -15.18 31.09 13.16
N ARG A 23 -14.32 30.94 12.14
CA ARG A 23 -14.04 32.01 11.18
C ARG A 23 -14.13 31.52 9.75
N ASP A 24 -15.02 32.21 9.04
CA ASP A 24 -15.11 32.36 7.60
C ASP A 24 -13.75 32.52 6.93
N PHE A 25 -13.58 31.85 5.78
CA PHE A 25 -12.60 32.27 4.78
C PHE A 25 -13.34 32.70 3.51
N PRO A 26 -13.15 33.97 3.08
CA PRO A 26 -13.84 34.53 1.94
C PRO A 26 -13.15 34.17 0.61
N ASN A 27 -14.02 34.12 -0.38
CA ASN A 27 -13.81 34.12 -1.81
C ASN A 27 -13.08 35.41 -2.26
N HIS A 28 -12.06 35.30 -3.12
CA HIS A 28 -11.62 36.23 -4.19
C HIS A 28 -10.16 35.89 -4.58
N ARG A 29 -9.89 35.28 -5.74
CA ARG A 29 -9.79 35.84 -7.11
C ARG A 29 -8.32 36.04 -7.54
N PRO A 30 -8.06 36.12 -8.87
CA PRO A 30 -6.95 35.44 -9.52
C PRO A 30 -5.84 36.40 -9.94
N TYR A 31 -4.65 35.85 -10.22
CA TYR A 31 -3.65 36.55 -11.01
C TYR A 31 -3.11 35.66 -12.14
N ARG A 32 -3.35 36.15 -13.36
CA ARG A 32 -2.64 35.84 -14.61
C ARG A 32 -1.25 36.49 -14.55
N PHE A 33 -0.25 35.97 -15.29
CA PHE A 33 0.30 36.59 -16.52
C PHE A 33 1.56 35.86 -17.06
N PHE A 34 1.47 35.43 -18.33
CA PHE A 34 2.46 35.39 -19.43
C PHE A 34 3.89 34.83 -19.24
N SER A 35 4.24 33.83 -20.07
CA SER A 35 4.88 34.12 -21.37
C SER A 35 4.98 32.90 -22.28
N ASN A 36 4.72 33.16 -23.56
CA ASN A 36 4.94 32.28 -24.70
C ASN A 36 6.41 31.81 -24.74
N SER A 37 6.64 30.51 -24.94
CA SER A 37 7.84 30.04 -25.62
C SER A 37 7.43 29.05 -26.69
N VAL A 38 7.27 29.61 -27.88
CA VAL A 38 7.61 29.04 -29.19
C VAL A 38 7.88 27.54 -29.14
N TYR A 39 6.92 26.76 -29.65
CA TYR A 39 7.18 25.41 -30.13
C TYR A 39 8.32 25.48 -31.15
N HIS A 40 9.53 25.20 -30.68
CA HIS A 40 10.59 24.79 -31.58
C HIS A 40 10.18 23.40 -32.04
N SER A 41 9.70 23.35 -33.28
CA SER A 41 9.66 22.17 -34.13
C SER A 41 11.09 21.67 -34.32
N GLY A 42 11.67 21.11 -33.27
CA GLY A 42 12.91 20.34 -33.30
C GLY A 42 12.57 18.95 -33.78
N SER A 43 12.54 18.78 -35.10
CA SER A 43 12.66 17.50 -35.79
C SER A 43 13.85 16.74 -35.20
N THR A 44 13.61 15.92 -34.18
CA THR A 44 14.60 15.02 -33.63
C THR A 44 14.43 13.71 -34.37
N SER A 45 15.33 13.54 -35.32
CA SER A 45 15.59 12.32 -36.09
C SER A 45 15.31 11.05 -35.28
N PRO A 46 14.53 10.08 -35.81
CA PRO A 46 14.39 8.77 -35.17
C PRO A 46 15.73 8.06 -35.27
N SER A 47 16.51 8.09 -34.19
CA SER A 47 17.68 7.23 -34.06
C SER A 47 17.19 5.77 -34.02
N PRO A 48 17.66 4.91 -34.94
CA PRO A 48 17.26 3.51 -34.98
C PRO A 48 17.96 2.73 -33.86
N ASP A 49 17.31 1.66 -33.41
CA ASP A 49 17.89 0.55 -32.63
C ASP A 49 17.83 0.61 -31.09
N HIS A 50 16.83 1.27 -30.50
CA HIS A 50 16.34 0.77 -29.21
C HIS A 50 15.27 -0.29 -29.44
N PRO A 51 15.43 -1.53 -28.91
CA PRO A 51 14.38 -2.54 -29.01
C PRO A 51 13.10 -1.93 -28.48
N ARG A 52 12.00 -2.09 -29.22
CA ARG A 52 10.69 -1.56 -28.85
C ARG A 52 10.23 -2.23 -27.56
N THR A 53 10.55 -1.63 -26.42
CA THR A 53 10.08 -2.10 -25.12
C THR A 53 8.62 -1.70 -24.93
N ILE A 54 7.85 -2.55 -24.29
CA ILE A 54 6.44 -2.35 -23.98
C ILE A 54 6.36 -1.34 -22.83
N PRO A 55 5.84 -0.12 -23.08
CA PRO A 55 5.75 0.91 -22.06
C PRO A 55 4.64 0.59 -21.05
N LYS A 56 4.74 1.19 -19.86
CA LYS A 56 3.71 1.08 -18.84
C LYS A 56 2.40 1.73 -19.32
N PRO A 57 1.23 1.05 -19.24
CA PRO A 57 -0.05 1.68 -19.52
C PRO A 57 -0.37 2.81 -18.55
N ARG A 58 -1.23 3.75 -18.97
CA ARG A 58 -1.76 4.77 -18.07
C ARG A 58 -2.64 4.13 -16.99
N GLY A 59 -2.47 4.57 -15.75
CA GLY A 59 -3.25 4.08 -14.60
C GLY A 59 -2.46 3.20 -13.63
N GLU A 60 -3.15 2.68 -12.61
CA GLU A 60 -2.56 1.75 -11.64
C GLU A 60 -3.11 0.33 -11.82
N PRO A 61 -2.31 -0.73 -11.63
CA PRO A 61 -2.72 -2.13 -11.82
C PRO A 61 -3.83 -2.60 -10.85
N TYR A 62 -4.13 -1.83 -9.80
CA TYR A 62 -5.08 -2.20 -8.73
C TYR A 62 -6.41 -1.43 -8.77
N ARG A 63 -6.60 -0.48 -9.71
CA ARG A 63 -7.80 0.36 -9.81
C ARG A 63 -8.73 -0.04 -10.95
N ARG A 64 -9.07 -1.33 -11.04
CA ARG A 64 -10.01 -1.82 -12.07
C ARG A 64 -11.34 -1.05 -11.99
N GLY A 65 -11.77 -0.50 -13.12
CA GLY A 65 -13.01 0.30 -13.21
C GLY A 65 -12.93 1.73 -12.63
N ARG A 66 -11.76 2.16 -12.12
CA ARG A 66 -11.52 3.53 -11.62
C ARG A 66 -10.25 4.14 -12.22
N GLY A 67 -10.01 3.87 -13.51
CA GLY A 67 -8.85 4.37 -14.26
C GLY A 67 -7.56 3.56 -14.11
N GLY A 68 -7.64 2.33 -13.63
CA GLY A 68 -6.54 1.35 -13.62
C GLY A 68 -6.67 0.28 -14.71
N TYR A 69 -5.66 -0.59 -14.82
CA TYR A 69 -5.62 -1.67 -15.81
C TYR A 69 -5.47 -3.06 -15.16
N ASN A 70 -5.79 -4.11 -15.90
CA ASN A 70 -5.45 -5.48 -15.54
C ASN A 70 -4.01 -5.76 -15.97
N LEU A 71 -3.15 -6.16 -15.02
CA LEU A 71 -1.74 -6.45 -15.30
C LEU A 71 -1.55 -7.55 -16.35
N ASP A 72 -2.36 -8.60 -16.32
CA ASP A 72 -2.22 -9.73 -17.25
C ASP A 72 -2.60 -9.34 -18.68
N GLU A 73 -3.68 -8.57 -18.81
CA GLU A 73 -4.13 -8.04 -20.11
C GLU A 73 -3.11 -7.03 -20.66
N ALA A 74 -2.60 -6.14 -19.80
CA ALA A 74 -1.62 -5.14 -20.19
C ALA A 74 -0.26 -5.73 -20.58
N ALA A 75 0.13 -6.83 -19.94
CA ALA A 75 1.39 -7.50 -20.23
C ALA A 75 1.28 -8.51 -21.40
N ASN A 76 0.05 -8.85 -21.83
CA ASN A 76 -0.24 -9.80 -22.89
C ASN A 76 0.40 -11.18 -22.68
N TRP A 77 0.25 -11.72 -21.46
CA TRP A 77 0.83 -13.01 -21.07
C TRP A 77 -0.11 -14.19 -21.30
N THR A 78 0.48 -15.36 -21.51
CA THR A 78 -0.27 -16.61 -21.37
C THR A 78 -0.64 -16.85 -19.89
N VAL A 79 -1.64 -17.68 -19.66
CA VAL A 79 -2.09 -18.03 -18.31
C VAL A 79 -0.96 -18.67 -17.50
N GLU A 80 -0.14 -19.49 -18.15
CA GLU A 80 1.02 -20.18 -17.57
C GLU A 80 2.09 -19.17 -17.16
N GLN A 81 2.48 -18.26 -18.07
CA GLN A 81 3.46 -17.20 -17.79
C GLN A 81 3.03 -16.36 -16.60
N SER A 82 1.78 -15.88 -16.62
CA SER A 82 1.20 -15.08 -15.53
C SER A 82 1.22 -15.84 -14.21
N LYS A 83 0.82 -17.11 -14.21
CA LYS A 83 0.80 -17.94 -12.99
C LYS A 83 2.20 -18.15 -12.43
N GLU A 84 3.17 -18.46 -13.29
CA GLU A 84 4.54 -18.78 -12.88
C GLU A 84 5.25 -17.55 -12.29
N ILE A 85 5.20 -16.41 -12.99
CA ILE A 85 5.84 -15.18 -12.51
C ILE A 85 5.18 -14.66 -11.24
N LYS A 86 3.84 -14.68 -11.13
CA LYS A 86 3.15 -14.27 -9.91
C LYS A 86 3.51 -15.17 -8.73
N LYS A 87 3.62 -16.49 -8.96
CA LYS A 87 4.04 -17.44 -7.91
C LYS A 87 5.47 -17.15 -7.47
N TYR A 88 6.38 -16.90 -8.41
CA TYR A 88 7.75 -16.56 -8.11
C TYR A 88 7.88 -15.25 -7.34
N ILE A 89 7.29 -14.15 -7.85
CA ILE A 89 7.33 -12.85 -7.20
C ILE A 89 6.68 -12.91 -5.82
N LYS A 90 5.57 -13.64 -5.65
CA LYS A 90 4.98 -13.89 -4.33
C LYS A 90 6.01 -14.46 -3.36
N HIS A 91 6.77 -15.47 -3.78
CA HIS A 91 7.72 -16.15 -2.92
C HIS A 91 8.87 -15.23 -2.51
N VAL A 92 9.53 -14.58 -3.47
CA VAL A 92 10.68 -13.69 -3.18
C VAL A 92 10.27 -12.45 -2.39
N VAL A 93 9.10 -11.87 -2.65
CA VAL A 93 8.61 -10.72 -1.87
C VAL A 93 8.34 -11.11 -0.42
N GLU A 94 7.81 -12.31 -0.17
CA GLU A 94 7.54 -12.76 1.22
C GLU A 94 8.80 -13.23 1.95
N ALA A 95 9.86 -13.58 1.22
CA ALA A 95 11.14 -13.97 1.77
C ALA A 95 12.03 -12.75 2.07
N ASP A 96 12.11 -11.81 1.12
CA ASP A 96 13.19 -10.81 1.09
C ASP A 96 12.73 -9.38 1.42
N LEU A 97 11.41 -9.11 1.40
CA LEU A 97 10.86 -7.78 1.72
C LEU A 97 10.07 -7.77 3.03
N ASP A 98 10.09 -6.61 3.69
CA ASP A 98 9.24 -6.36 4.86
C ASP A 98 7.81 -6.03 4.39
N CYS A 99 6.92 -7.01 4.53
CA CYS A 99 5.53 -6.87 4.13
C CYS A 99 4.70 -5.87 4.96
N THR A 100 5.26 -5.29 6.04
CA THR A 100 4.63 -4.20 6.80
C THR A 100 4.86 -2.83 6.14
N LEU A 101 5.90 -2.70 5.31
CA LEU A 101 6.30 -1.47 4.65
C LEU A 101 5.74 -1.36 3.22
N SER A 102 5.40 -0.13 2.79
CA SER A 102 5.01 0.17 1.41
C SER A 102 6.19 0.07 0.47
N PHE A 103 5.94 -0.15 -0.83
CA PHE A 103 6.97 -0.25 -1.87
C PHE A 103 8.01 0.89 -1.81
N THR A 104 7.57 2.14 -1.64
CA THR A 104 8.45 3.32 -1.54
C THR A 104 9.30 3.39 -0.28
N LYS A 105 8.96 2.61 0.75
CA LYS A 105 9.69 2.53 2.02
C LYS A 105 10.59 1.30 2.10
N GLN A 106 10.57 0.45 1.08
CA GLN A 106 11.46 -0.71 1.03
C GLN A 106 12.91 -0.24 0.74
N PRO A 107 13.90 -0.96 1.26
CA PRO A 107 15.29 -0.78 0.84
C PRO A 107 15.42 -0.99 -0.69
N SER A 108 16.03 -0.03 -1.39
CA SER A 108 16.17 -0.07 -2.85
C SER A 108 16.96 -1.29 -3.30
N ASN A 109 18.02 -1.63 -2.57
CA ASN A 109 18.85 -2.81 -2.78
C ASN A 109 18.05 -4.12 -2.74
N SER A 110 17.04 -4.26 -1.87
CA SER A 110 16.19 -5.46 -1.87
C SER A 110 15.25 -5.51 -3.08
N ILE A 111 14.72 -4.36 -3.51
CA ILE A 111 13.92 -4.30 -4.74
C ILE A 111 14.78 -4.66 -5.96
N ASP A 112 15.99 -4.12 -6.04
CA ASP A 112 16.92 -4.37 -7.14
C ASP A 112 17.35 -5.85 -7.19
N SER A 113 17.63 -6.45 -6.04
CA SER A 113 17.89 -7.90 -5.95
C SER A 113 16.73 -8.74 -6.50
N ILE A 114 15.48 -8.37 -6.21
CA ILE A 114 14.30 -9.07 -6.75
C ILE A 114 14.16 -8.86 -8.26
N ARG A 115 14.47 -7.65 -8.77
CA ARG A 115 14.46 -7.36 -10.21
C ARG A 115 15.48 -8.22 -10.94
N GLU A 116 16.71 -8.28 -10.44
CA GLU A 116 17.78 -9.10 -11.02
C GLU A 116 17.42 -10.59 -10.99
N ALA A 117 16.93 -11.10 -9.85
CA ALA A 117 16.54 -12.50 -9.72
C ALA A 117 15.36 -12.85 -10.65
N ALA A 118 14.40 -11.94 -10.81
CA ALA A 118 13.30 -12.09 -11.76
C ALA A 118 13.78 -12.10 -13.22
N LEU A 119 14.72 -11.23 -13.59
CA LEU A 119 15.32 -11.20 -14.92
C LEU A 119 16.09 -12.49 -15.25
N LEU A 120 16.85 -12.99 -14.28
CA LEU A 120 17.59 -14.25 -14.43
C LEU A 120 16.64 -15.43 -14.69
N LYS A 121 15.48 -15.45 -14.03
CA LYS A 121 14.49 -16.52 -14.18
C LYS A 121 13.58 -16.35 -15.39
N PHE A 122 13.24 -15.12 -15.74
CA PHE A 122 12.29 -14.77 -16.80
C PHE A 122 12.91 -13.71 -17.74
N PRO A 123 13.85 -14.09 -18.63
CA PRO A 123 14.56 -13.13 -19.48
C PRO A 123 13.65 -12.30 -20.40
N TRP A 124 12.47 -12.83 -20.74
CA TRP A 124 11.46 -12.14 -21.54
C TRP A 124 10.93 -10.86 -20.87
N LEU A 125 11.17 -10.65 -19.58
CA LEU A 125 10.84 -9.42 -18.87
C LEU A 125 11.63 -8.19 -19.36
N LEU A 126 12.76 -8.39 -20.04
CA LEU A 126 13.52 -7.29 -20.67
C LEU A 126 12.71 -6.58 -21.77
N SER A 127 11.63 -7.19 -22.26
CA SER A 127 10.72 -6.56 -23.20
C SER A 127 9.89 -5.41 -22.60
N TYR A 128 9.86 -5.25 -21.27
CA TYR A 128 9.09 -4.19 -20.60
C TYR A 128 9.98 -3.05 -20.12
N THR A 129 9.62 -1.80 -20.45
CA THR A 129 10.38 -0.61 -20.06
C THR A 129 10.51 -0.51 -18.53
N ASP A 130 11.70 -0.20 -18.03
CA ASP A 130 12.01 -0.02 -16.60
C ASP A 130 11.55 -1.17 -15.68
N LEU A 131 11.34 -2.37 -16.25
CA LEU A 131 10.77 -3.52 -15.55
C LEU A 131 9.46 -3.17 -14.83
N TRP A 132 8.63 -2.30 -15.43
CA TRP A 132 7.42 -1.78 -14.81
C TRP A 132 6.49 -2.90 -14.31
N VAL A 133 6.47 -4.01 -15.03
CA VAL A 133 5.72 -5.22 -14.67
C VAL A 133 6.19 -5.79 -13.34
N VAL A 134 7.49 -5.99 -13.16
CA VAL A 134 8.07 -6.55 -11.93
C VAL A 134 7.75 -5.61 -10.77
N ASN A 135 7.96 -4.31 -10.97
CA ASN A 135 7.64 -3.29 -9.98
C ASN A 135 6.17 -3.33 -9.56
N ASP A 136 5.26 -3.49 -10.51
CA ASP A 136 3.83 -3.55 -10.24
C ASP A 136 3.42 -4.87 -9.56
N LEU A 137 4.04 -6.01 -9.90
CA LEU A 137 3.83 -7.27 -9.18
C LEU A 137 4.26 -7.17 -7.72
N ILE A 138 5.43 -6.57 -7.46
CA ILE A 138 5.92 -6.34 -6.08
C ILE A 138 4.93 -5.44 -5.32
N ARG A 139 4.52 -4.30 -5.91
CA ARG A 139 3.53 -3.39 -5.31
C ARG A 139 2.23 -4.11 -4.98
N CYS A 140 1.68 -4.85 -5.94
CA CYS A 140 0.45 -5.63 -5.75
C CYS A 140 0.61 -6.63 -4.61
N ARG A 141 1.74 -7.34 -4.53
CA ARG A 141 1.96 -8.33 -3.47
C ARG A 141 2.05 -7.68 -2.09
N LEU A 142 2.81 -6.60 -1.95
CA LEU A 142 2.93 -5.85 -0.70
C LEU A 142 1.58 -5.31 -0.24
N GLN A 143 0.82 -4.66 -1.14
CA GLN A 143 -0.50 -4.12 -0.83
C GLN A 143 -1.48 -5.19 -0.34
N LEU A 144 -1.54 -6.34 -1.04
CA LEU A 144 -2.38 -7.46 -0.64
C LEU A 144 -1.99 -8.00 0.74
N ARG A 145 -0.69 -8.12 1.01
CA ARG A 145 -0.20 -8.63 2.29
C ARG A 145 -0.50 -7.66 3.43
N GLN A 146 -0.29 -6.36 3.23
CA GLN A 146 -0.65 -5.32 4.19
C GLN A 146 -2.15 -5.31 4.49
N ALA A 147 -3.00 -5.43 3.46
CA ALA A 147 -4.44 -5.51 3.65
C ALA A 147 -4.83 -6.73 4.50
N ALA A 148 -4.18 -7.88 4.27
CA ALA A 148 -4.41 -9.09 5.05
C ALA A 148 -3.96 -8.93 6.52
N LEU A 149 -2.83 -8.26 6.77
CA LEU A 149 -2.34 -7.97 8.13
C LEU A 149 -3.32 -7.05 8.88
N LYS A 150 -3.72 -5.94 8.26
CA LYS A 150 -4.71 -5.00 8.83
C LYS A 150 -6.05 -5.68 9.10
N LYS A 151 -6.51 -6.54 8.18
CA LYS A 151 -7.74 -7.31 8.38
C LYS A 151 -7.63 -8.21 9.61
N ARG A 152 -6.50 -8.91 9.79
CA ARG A 152 -6.27 -9.78 10.95
C ARG A 152 -6.26 -8.99 12.26
N GLU A 153 -5.54 -7.88 12.31
CA GLU A 153 -5.49 -6.99 13.47
C GLU A 153 -6.89 -6.49 13.83
N ASN A 154 -7.65 -5.97 12.86
CA ASN A 154 -9.01 -5.51 13.07
C ASN A 154 -9.94 -6.62 13.57
N THR A 155 -9.78 -7.86 13.08
CA THR A 155 -10.59 -8.99 13.56
C THR A 155 -10.29 -9.35 15.01
N LEU A 156 -9.03 -9.25 15.44
CA LEU A 156 -8.64 -9.50 16.83
C LEU A 156 -9.20 -8.41 17.75
N LEU A 157 -9.05 -7.14 17.37
CA LEU A 157 -9.60 -6.01 18.12
C LEU A 157 -11.14 -6.09 18.23
N ALA A 158 -11.81 -6.52 17.15
CA ALA A 158 -13.26 -6.73 17.15
C ALA A 158 -13.69 -7.90 18.06
N ALA A 159 -12.88 -8.97 18.13
CA ALA A 159 -13.17 -10.10 19.01
C ALA A 159 -12.99 -9.72 20.49
N GLU A 160 -11.90 -9.01 20.81
CA GLU A 160 -11.62 -8.53 22.17
C GLU A 160 -12.68 -7.55 22.67
N THR A 161 -13.07 -6.58 21.83
CA THR A 161 -14.12 -5.62 22.17
C THR A 161 -15.46 -6.31 22.45
N ARG A 162 -15.83 -7.33 21.65
CA ARG A 162 -17.02 -8.16 21.89
C ARG A 162 -16.92 -8.97 23.18
N ALA A 163 -15.78 -9.58 23.47
CA ALA A 163 -15.57 -10.35 24.69
C ALA A 163 -15.67 -9.45 25.94
N ARG A 164 -15.07 -8.25 25.90
CA ARG A 164 -15.17 -7.27 26.98
C ARG A 164 -16.61 -6.80 27.20
N ALA A 165 -17.35 -6.53 26.13
CA ALA A 165 -18.75 -6.16 26.21
C ALA A 165 -19.62 -7.28 26.82
N SER A 166 -19.42 -8.53 26.38
CA SER A 166 -20.13 -9.70 26.92
C SER A 166 -19.85 -9.91 28.41
N ARG A 167 -18.58 -9.84 28.83
CA ARG A 167 -18.21 -9.95 30.26
C ARG A 167 -18.86 -8.85 31.10
N LYS A 168 -18.88 -7.61 30.60
CA LYS A 168 -19.53 -6.49 31.29
C LYS A 168 -21.04 -6.73 31.42
N ALA A 169 -21.71 -7.19 30.36
CA ALA A 169 -23.13 -7.50 30.38
C ALA A 169 -23.48 -8.63 31.37
N ALA A 170 -22.67 -9.69 31.43
CA ALA A 170 -22.86 -10.79 32.37
C ALA A 170 -22.75 -10.34 33.84
N LEU A 171 -21.78 -9.47 34.15
CA LEU A 171 -21.63 -8.91 35.50
C LEU A 171 -22.82 -8.03 35.90
N VAL A 172 -23.32 -7.19 34.98
CA VAL A 172 -24.50 -6.35 35.22
C VAL A 172 -25.74 -7.21 35.46
N ALA A 173 -25.94 -8.26 34.66
CA ALA A 173 -27.05 -9.19 34.84
C ALA A 173 -26.96 -9.95 36.18
N ALA A 174 -25.75 -10.37 36.59
CA ALA A 174 -25.55 -11.03 37.87
C ALA A 174 -25.87 -10.11 39.06
N ALA A 175 -25.46 -8.83 38.98
CA ALA A 175 -25.77 -7.84 40.01
C ALA A 175 -27.28 -7.56 40.13
N ALA A 176 -28.00 -7.53 39.01
CA ALA A 176 -29.44 -7.29 39.00
C ALA A 176 -30.27 -8.45 39.59
N ASN A 177 -29.72 -9.67 39.66
CA ASN A 177 -30.41 -10.83 40.26
C ASN A 177 -30.20 -10.95 41.78
N LEU A 178 -29.43 -10.03 42.38
CA LEU A 178 -29.14 -9.99 43.82
C LEU A 178 -30.00 -8.96 44.57
N GLU A 179 -30.81 -8.17 43.86
CA GLU A 179 -31.84 -7.25 44.41
C GLU A 179 -33.24 -7.87 44.26
#